data_AF-A0A645DGK9-F1
#
_entry.id   AF-A0A645DGK9-F1
#
_cell.length_a   1.000
_cell.length_b   1.000
_cell.length_c   1.000
_cell.angle_alpha   90.00
_cell.angle_beta   90.00
_cell.angle_gamma   90.00
#
_symmetry.space_group_name_H-M   'P 1'
#
loop_
_entity.id
_entity.type
_entity.pdbx_description
1 polymer ?
#
loop_
_entity_poly.entity_id
_entity_poly.type
_entity_poly.pdbx_seq_one_letter_code
_entity_poly.pdbx_strand_id
1 'polypeptide(L)'
;MRPVDGRTGIAAIPTDHADIVVLDAFAGARVPAELTTLEFLADVRRVLAPGGLFLANVTDSGAMDWARRVAAGVRSTWAHAAISAEPSTWRGRRFGNVILYGSARPLPTQALAREAAGAVFAYRFLDEEALAAWCAGARPFTDADAEASPTPPEMFLGH
;
A
#
# COMPACT_ATOMS: atom_id res chain seq x y z
N MET A 1 20.83 3.92 5.83
CA MET A 1 19.87 2.94 6.35
C MET A 1 20.38 2.39 7.66
N ARG A 2 19.55 2.33 8.71
CA ARG A 2 19.77 1.40 9.83
C ARG A 2 18.94 0.16 9.51
N PRO A 3 19.51 -1.05 9.43
CA PRO A 3 18.73 -2.26 9.19
C PRO A 3 18.06 -2.64 10.51
N VAL A 4 17.01 -1.91 10.84
CA VAL A 4 16.05 -2.34 11.87
C VAL A 4 14.88 -2.91 11.09
N ASP A 5 14.37 -4.05 11.53
CA ASP A 5 13.10 -4.59 11.03
C ASP A 5 12.05 -3.46 10.96
N GLY A 6 11.28 -3.40 9.87
CA GLY A 6 10.41 -2.26 9.55
C GLY A 6 9.40 -1.96 10.65
N ARG A 7 8.88 -3.01 11.30
CA ARG A 7 7.92 -2.86 12.40
C ARG A 7 8.57 -2.32 13.66
N THR A 8 9.69 -2.91 14.05
CA THR A 8 10.50 -2.44 15.18
C THR A 8 10.98 -0.99 14.96
N GLY A 9 11.37 -0.67 13.72
CA GLY A 9 11.81 0.66 13.32
C GLY A 9 10.74 1.72 13.49
N ILE A 10 9.53 1.49 12.98
CA ILE A 10 8.41 2.44 13.10
C ILE A 10 8.00 2.64 14.57
N ALA A 11 7.94 1.56 15.36
CA ALA A 11 7.57 1.64 16.78
C ALA A 11 8.51 2.55 17.60
N ALA A 12 9.79 2.61 17.24
CA ALA A 12 10.80 3.44 17.90
C ALA A 12 10.74 4.93 17.50
N ILE A 13 9.98 5.29 16.47
CA ILE A 13 9.88 6.68 16.00
C ILE A 13 8.82 7.43 16.83
N PRO A 14 9.09 8.67 17.30
CA PRO A 14 8.12 9.49 18.00
C PRO A 14 6.87 9.81 17.19
N THR A 15 5.80 10.20 17.87
CA THR A 15 4.57 10.71 17.24
C THR A 15 4.85 12.01 16.48
N ASP A 16 4.15 12.23 15.37
CA ASP A 16 4.24 13.43 14.53
C ASP A 16 5.67 13.78 14.08
N HIS A 17 6.50 12.77 13.82
CA HIS A 17 7.92 12.95 13.52
C HIS A 17 8.24 12.96 12.01
N ALA A 18 7.40 12.34 11.18
CA ALA A 18 7.65 12.21 9.75
C ALA A 18 6.55 12.86 8.91
N ASP A 19 6.95 13.56 7.83
CA ASP A 19 6.00 14.04 6.83
C ASP A 19 5.57 12.93 5.86
N ILE A 20 6.45 11.95 5.61
CA ILE A 20 6.20 10.85 4.69
C ILE A 20 6.75 9.56 5.28
N VAL A 21 5.97 8.48 5.19
CA VAL A 21 6.42 7.12 5.42
C VAL A 21 6.20 6.33 4.14
N VAL A 22 7.27 5.72 3.64
CA VAL A 22 7.23 4.84 2.47
C VAL A 22 7.53 3.42 2.92
N LEU A 23 6.56 2.52 2.74
CA LEU A 23 6.77 1.08 2.79
C LEU A 23 7.12 0.63 1.38
N ASP A 24 8.40 0.34 1.12
CA ASP A 24 8.86 -0.18 -0.15
C ASP A 24 9.39 -1.60 0.01
N ALA A 25 8.61 -2.58 -0.46
CA ALA A 25 8.97 -3.98 -0.39
C ALA A 25 9.77 -4.44 -1.63
N PHE A 26 10.21 -3.56 -2.52
CA PHE A 26 10.94 -3.95 -3.72
C PHE A 26 12.27 -4.70 -3.45
N ALA A 27 12.85 -4.56 -2.25
CA ALA A 27 14.11 -5.21 -1.86
C ALA A 27 13.96 -6.65 -1.29
N GLY A 28 12.74 -7.10 -1.00
CA GLY A 28 12.46 -8.47 -0.56
C GLY A 28 11.30 -8.99 -1.38
N ALA A 29 11.42 -10.16 -2.00
CA ALA A 29 10.44 -10.66 -2.98
C ALA A 29 8.96 -10.59 -2.53
N ARG A 30 8.69 -10.46 -1.22
CA ARG A 30 7.36 -10.33 -0.62
C ARG A 30 7.35 -9.24 0.45
N VAL A 31 6.21 -8.59 0.62
CA VAL A 31 5.93 -7.74 1.78
C VAL A 31 5.75 -8.66 3.00
N PRO A 32 6.52 -8.51 4.09
CA PRO A 32 6.29 -9.25 5.34
C PRO A 32 4.88 -9.02 5.89
N ALA A 33 4.31 -10.06 6.53
CA ALA A 33 2.92 -10.08 6.97
C ALA A 33 2.62 -8.95 7.96
N GLU A 34 3.56 -8.71 8.87
CA GLU A 34 3.47 -7.76 9.96
C GLU A 34 3.50 -6.28 9.53
N LEU A 35 3.81 -5.97 8.26
CA LEU A 35 3.93 -4.60 7.75
C LEU A 35 2.66 -4.10 7.05
N THR A 36 1.58 -4.86 7.08
CA THR A 36 0.30 -4.46 6.46
C THR A 36 -0.91 -4.64 7.38
N THR A 37 -0.66 -4.92 8.66
CA THR A 37 -1.71 -5.08 9.67
C THR A 37 -2.24 -3.73 10.15
N LEU A 38 -3.47 -3.73 10.68
CA LEU A 38 -4.05 -2.53 11.28
C LEU A 38 -3.16 -1.95 12.39
N GLU A 39 -2.53 -2.80 13.18
CA GLU A 39 -1.62 -2.40 14.25
C GLU A 39 -0.39 -1.67 13.71
N PHE A 40 0.24 -2.21 12.66
CA PHE A 40 1.34 -1.53 11.98
C PHE A 40 0.89 -0.21 11.33
N LEU A 41 -0.25 -0.20 10.65
CA LEU A 41 -0.77 1.02 10.02
C LEU A 41 -1.12 2.10 11.07
N ALA A 42 -1.60 1.71 12.25
CA ALA A 42 -1.83 2.63 13.37
C ALA A 42 -0.51 3.23 13.89
N ASP A 43 0.56 2.43 13.99
CA ASP A 43 1.89 2.94 14.35
C ASP A 43 2.44 3.91 13.29
N VAL A 44 2.28 3.59 12.00
CA VAL A 44 2.62 4.51 10.90
C VAL A 44 1.82 5.81 11.02
N ARG A 45 0.51 5.72 11.28
CA ARG A 45 -0.37 6.89 11.43
C ARG A 45 0.05 7.78 12.59
N ARG A 46 0.49 7.19 13.71
CA ARG A 46 1.03 7.91 14.87
C ARG A 46 2.32 8.66 14.52
N VAL A 47 3.21 8.03 13.78
CA VAL A 47 4.50 8.61 13.38
C VAL A 47 4.33 9.76 12.39
N LEU A 48 3.32 9.68 11.51
CA LEU A 48 3.05 10.74 10.53
C LEU A 48 2.50 12.00 11.20
N ALA A 49 3.10 13.14 10.86
CA ALA A 49 2.58 14.46 11.20
C ALA A 49 1.12 14.62 10.70
N PRO A 50 0.33 15.58 11.23
CA PRO A 50 -1.10 15.72 10.88
C PRO A 50 -1.41 15.87 9.39
N GLY A 51 -0.46 16.35 8.58
CA GLY A 51 -0.58 16.46 7.13
C GLY A 51 0.20 15.41 6.33
N GLY A 52 0.76 14.41 7.00
CA GLY A 52 1.69 13.46 6.41
C GLY A 52 1.05 12.45 5.47
N LEU A 53 1.89 11.82 4.66
CA LEU A 53 1.51 10.87 3.62
C LEU A 53 2.12 9.49 3.88
N PHE A 54 1.27 8.47 3.88
CA PHE A 54 1.68 7.08 3.78
C PHE A 54 1.65 6.61 2.33
N LEU A 55 2.71 5.92 1.91
CA LEU A 55 2.85 5.26 0.63
C LEU A 55 3.28 3.81 0.86
N ALA A 56 2.58 2.85 0.25
CA ALA A 56 3.02 1.46 0.25
C ALA A 56 3.13 0.93 -1.17
N ASN A 57 4.34 0.57 -1.59
CA ASN A 57 4.59 -0.20 -2.80
C ASN A 57 4.54 -1.68 -2.45
N VAL A 58 3.43 -2.34 -2.82
CA VAL A 58 3.21 -3.76 -2.57
C VAL A 58 3.04 -4.51 -3.89
N THR A 59 3.03 -5.83 -3.83
CA THR A 59 2.88 -6.69 -5.00
C THR A 59 1.73 -7.68 -4.81
N ASP A 60 0.97 -7.91 -5.88
CA ASP A 60 -0.12 -8.89 -5.91
C ASP A 60 -0.37 -9.36 -7.36
N SER A 61 -1.30 -10.31 -7.53
CA SER A 61 -1.71 -10.85 -8.83
C SER A 61 -3.16 -11.34 -8.82
N GLY A 62 -3.65 -11.80 -9.97
CA GLY A 62 -4.99 -12.37 -10.09
C GLY A 62 -6.08 -11.38 -9.70
N ALA A 63 -6.97 -11.78 -8.78
CA ALA A 63 -8.05 -10.92 -8.27
C ALA A 63 -7.58 -9.85 -7.27
N MET A 64 -6.30 -9.87 -6.90
CA MET A 64 -5.69 -8.96 -5.92
C MET A 64 -6.35 -9.03 -4.53
N ASP A 65 -6.75 -10.22 -4.09
CA ASP A 65 -7.44 -10.39 -2.82
C ASP A 65 -6.58 -9.98 -1.62
N TRP A 66 -5.27 -10.18 -1.69
CA TRP A 66 -4.34 -9.74 -0.64
C TRP A 66 -4.29 -8.21 -0.57
N ALA A 67 -4.12 -7.52 -1.70
CA ALA A 67 -4.10 -6.07 -1.77
C ALA A 67 -5.45 -5.44 -1.41
N ARG A 68 -6.59 -6.12 -1.67
CA ARG A 68 -7.92 -5.69 -1.20
C ARG A 68 -7.98 -5.63 0.33
N ARG A 69 -7.37 -6.59 1.03
CA ARG A 69 -7.30 -6.58 2.50
C ARG A 69 -6.39 -5.45 3.02
N VAL A 70 -5.23 -5.24 2.39
CA VAL A 70 -4.35 -4.11 2.74
C VAL A 70 -5.04 -2.77 2.50
N ALA A 71 -5.73 -2.61 1.36
CA ALA A 71 -6.49 -1.41 1.04
C ALA A 71 -7.62 -1.17 2.04
N ALA A 72 -8.32 -2.22 2.50
CA ALA A 72 -9.31 -2.09 3.55
C ALA A 72 -8.68 -1.54 4.86
N GLY A 73 -7.49 -2.00 5.22
CA GLY A 73 -6.74 -1.50 6.40
C GLY A 73 -6.28 -0.04 6.25
N VAL A 74 -5.79 0.34 5.07
CA VAL A 74 -5.43 1.74 4.78
C VAL A 74 -6.66 2.65 4.88
N ARG A 75 -7.78 2.26 4.26
CA ARG A 75 -9.03 3.03 4.33
C ARG A 75 -9.60 3.17 5.74
N SER A 76 -9.42 2.17 6.61
CA SER A 76 -9.88 2.28 8.00
C SER A 76 -8.95 3.14 8.87
N THR A 77 -7.71 3.35 8.45
CA THR A 77 -6.70 4.07 9.22
C THR A 77 -6.62 5.55 8.87
N TRP A 78 -6.84 5.90 7.59
CA TRP A 78 -6.78 7.28 7.10
C TRP A 78 -8.13 7.75 6.55
N ALA A 79 -8.39 9.06 6.71
CA ALA A 79 -9.60 9.69 6.19
C ALA A 79 -9.65 9.66 4.64
N HIS A 80 -8.49 9.81 3.99
CA HIS A 80 -8.36 9.76 2.55
C HIS A 80 -7.40 8.65 2.16
N ALA A 81 -7.83 7.82 1.21
CA ALA A 81 -7.03 6.73 0.68
C ALA A 81 -7.21 6.60 -0.82
N ALA A 82 -6.16 6.15 -1.49
CA ALA A 82 -6.19 5.85 -2.91
C ALA A 82 -5.36 4.60 -3.20
N ILE A 83 -5.53 4.06 -4.39
CA ILE A 83 -4.72 2.94 -4.89
C ILE A 83 -4.41 3.16 -6.37
N SER A 84 -3.23 2.75 -6.80
CA SER A 84 -2.85 2.76 -8.20
C SER A 84 -2.12 1.48 -8.59
N ALA A 85 -2.30 1.08 -9.84
CA ALA A 85 -1.56 -0.03 -10.44
C ALA A 85 -1.59 0.11 -11.97
N GLU A 86 -0.76 -0.68 -12.66
CA GLU A 86 -0.83 -0.75 -14.11
C GLU A 86 -2.09 -1.49 -14.61
N PRO A 87 -2.61 -1.18 -15.81
CA PRO A 87 -3.78 -1.82 -16.38
C PRO A 87 -3.74 -3.35 -16.46
N SER A 88 -2.55 -3.94 -16.65
CA SER A 88 -2.38 -5.40 -16.71
C SER A 88 -2.51 -6.06 -15.33
N THR A 89 -2.04 -5.40 -14.27
CA THR A 89 -2.24 -5.82 -12.87
C THR A 89 -3.71 -5.69 -12.48
N TRP A 90 -4.37 -4.57 -12.82
CA TRP A 90 -5.81 -4.38 -12.61
C TRP A 90 -6.67 -5.46 -13.28
N ARG A 91 -6.23 -5.98 -14.42
CA ARG A 91 -6.91 -7.06 -15.16
C ARG A 91 -6.53 -8.46 -14.68
N GLY A 92 -5.70 -8.58 -13.64
CA GLY A 92 -5.21 -9.85 -13.11
C GLY A 92 -4.32 -10.64 -14.07
N ARG A 93 -3.81 -10.01 -15.13
CA ARG A 93 -3.05 -10.69 -16.20
C ARG A 93 -1.56 -10.83 -15.90
N ARG A 94 -1.06 -10.14 -14.86
CA ARG A 94 0.33 -10.23 -14.43
C ARG A 94 0.44 -10.02 -12.93
N PHE A 95 1.52 -10.55 -12.36
CA PHE A 95 2.04 -10.09 -11.08
C PHE A 95 2.59 -8.67 -11.24
N GLY A 96 2.30 -7.79 -10.29
CA GLY A 96 2.72 -6.40 -10.43
C GLY A 96 2.57 -5.56 -9.18
N ASN A 97 3.16 -4.36 -9.28
CA ASN A 97 3.12 -3.38 -8.23
C ASN A 97 1.73 -2.77 -8.11
N VAL A 98 1.34 -2.56 -6.86
CA VAL A 98 0.15 -1.87 -6.42
C VAL A 98 0.62 -0.84 -5.41
N ILE A 99 0.31 0.43 -5.64
CA ILE A 99 0.67 1.50 -4.74
C ILE A 99 -0.56 1.91 -3.94
N LEU A 100 -0.48 1.83 -2.62
CA LEU A 100 -1.51 2.35 -1.71
C LEU A 100 -1.08 3.69 -1.13
N TYR A 101 -2.06 4.54 -0.89
CA TYR A 101 -1.88 5.90 -0.39
C TYR A 101 -2.81 6.11 0.81
N GLY A 102 -2.30 6.71 1.89
CA GLY A 102 -3.09 7.08 3.06
C GLY A 102 -2.72 8.48 3.55
N SER A 103 -3.72 9.33 3.80
CA SER A 103 -3.52 10.71 4.24
C SER A 103 -4.70 11.20 5.08
N ALA A 104 -4.42 12.07 6.05
CA ALA A 104 -5.47 12.81 6.76
C ALA A 104 -6.04 13.98 5.94
N ARG A 105 -5.40 14.35 4.83
CA ARG A 105 -5.82 15.37 3.87
C ARG A 105 -6.22 14.77 2.52
N PRO A 106 -7.12 15.41 1.75
CA PRO A 106 -7.52 14.94 0.43
C PRO A 106 -6.32 14.68 -0.48
N LEU A 107 -6.34 13.52 -1.14
CA LEU A 107 -5.31 13.16 -2.11
C LEU A 107 -5.65 13.78 -3.47
N PRO A 108 -4.67 14.34 -4.21
CA PRO A 108 -4.92 14.96 -5.52
C PRO A 108 -5.06 13.90 -6.64
N THR A 109 -5.93 12.90 -6.44
CA THR A 109 -6.06 11.71 -7.31
C THR A 109 -6.37 12.07 -8.76
N GLN A 110 -7.17 13.11 -9.01
CA GLN A 110 -7.44 13.57 -10.37
C GLN A 110 -6.18 14.13 -11.07
N ALA A 111 -5.36 14.91 -10.35
CA ALA A 111 -4.11 15.43 -10.89
C ALA A 111 -3.12 14.28 -11.14
N LEU A 112 -3.02 13.35 -10.20
CA LEU A 112 -2.20 12.15 -10.33
C LEU A 112 -2.64 11.27 -11.51
N ALA A 113 -3.95 11.10 -11.71
CA ALA A 113 -4.49 10.34 -12.84
C ALA A 113 -4.20 11.02 -14.20
N ARG A 114 -4.27 12.35 -14.27
CA ARG A 114 -3.91 13.12 -15.48
C ARG A 114 -2.42 12.96 -15.80
N GLU A 115 -1.56 13.06 -14.80
CA GLU A 115 -0.12 12.88 -14.97
C GLU A 115 0.22 11.44 -15.41
N ALA A 116 -0.41 10.45 -14.77
CA ALA A 116 -0.21 9.05 -15.11
C ALA A 116 -0.69 8.67 -16.52
N ALA A 117 -1.69 9.38 -17.06
CA ALA A 117 -2.13 9.20 -18.44
C ALA A 117 -1.10 9.68 -19.48
N GLY A 118 -0.22 10.61 -19.11
CA GLY A 118 0.90 11.09 -19.94
C GLY A 118 2.22 10.32 -19.74
N ALA A 119 2.29 9.44 -18.74
CA ALA A 119 3.51 8.72 -18.39
C ALA A 119 3.80 7.55 -19.35
N VAL A 120 5.10 7.24 -19.50
CA VAL A 120 5.59 6.09 -20.30
C VAL A 120 4.96 4.76 -19.84
N PHE A 121 4.67 4.64 -18.55
CA PHE A 121 3.90 3.54 -17.98
C PHE A 121 2.60 4.08 -17.41
N ALA A 122 1.49 3.79 -18.11
CA ALA A 122 0.18 4.21 -17.67
C ALA A 122 -0.18 3.53 -16.34
N TYR A 123 -0.35 4.30 -15.27
CA TYR A 123 -0.94 3.85 -14.01
C TYR A 123 -2.38 4.34 -13.93
N ARG A 124 -3.29 3.42 -13.55
CA ARG A 124 -4.68 3.77 -13.26
C ARG A 124 -4.82 3.94 -11.76
N PHE A 125 -5.38 5.08 -11.35
CA PHE A 125 -5.79 5.38 -9.98
C PHE A 125 -7.25 5.01 -9.77
N LEU A 126 -7.56 4.51 -8.58
CA LEU A 126 -8.91 4.53 -8.03
C LEU A 126 -8.94 5.62 -6.94
N ASP A 127 -9.92 6.51 -7.04
CA ASP A 127 -10.22 7.49 -6.00
C ASP A 127 -10.94 6.82 -4.82
N GLU A 128 -11.32 7.60 -3.82
CA GLU A 128 -11.87 7.10 -2.55
C GLU A 128 -13.13 6.25 -2.73
N GLU A 129 -14.04 6.68 -3.62
CA GLU A 129 -15.30 5.98 -3.88
C GLU A 129 -15.04 4.68 -4.65
N ALA A 130 -14.27 4.74 -5.73
CA ALA A 130 -13.94 3.56 -6.53
C ALA A 130 -13.13 2.54 -5.72
N LEU A 131 -12.22 3.01 -4.85
CA LEU A 131 -11.45 2.18 -3.94
C LEU A 131 -12.36 1.50 -2.90
N ALA A 132 -13.32 2.23 -2.34
CA ALA A 132 -14.29 1.67 -1.39
C ALA A 132 -15.11 0.53 -2.01
N ALA A 133 -15.58 0.72 -3.25
CA ALA A 133 -16.29 -0.32 -3.98
C ALA A 133 -15.40 -1.52 -4.30
N TRP A 134 -14.15 -1.28 -4.73
CA TRP A 134 -13.21 -2.34 -5.10
C TRP A 134 -12.80 -3.23 -3.92
N CYS A 135 -12.56 -2.65 -2.74
CA CYS A 135 -12.22 -3.43 -1.54
C CYS A 135 -13.45 -3.83 -0.71
N ALA A 136 -14.68 -3.64 -1.21
CA ALA A 136 -15.89 -3.96 -0.46
C ALA A 136 -15.91 -5.44 -0.05
N GLY A 137 -16.26 -5.70 1.21
CA GLY A 137 -16.30 -7.03 1.82
C GLY A 137 -14.93 -7.60 2.24
N ALA A 138 -13.81 -6.96 1.87
CA ALA A 138 -12.49 -7.37 2.36
C ALA A 138 -12.32 -7.00 3.83
N ARG A 139 -11.79 -7.92 4.62
CA ARG A 139 -11.43 -7.67 6.02
C ARG A 139 -9.96 -7.25 6.10
N PRO A 140 -9.63 -6.12 6.77
CA PRO A 140 -8.24 -5.75 7.01
C PRO A 140 -7.45 -6.89 7.65
N PHE A 141 -6.14 -6.93 7.40
CA PHE A 141 -5.25 -7.79 8.17
C PHE A 141 -5.11 -7.25 9.59
N THR A 142 -5.10 -8.16 10.54
CA THR A 142 -4.69 -7.93 11.94
C THR A 142 -3.44 -8.76 12.21
N ASP A 143 -2.74 -8.49 13.30
CA ASP A 143 -1.62 -9.33 13.73
C ASP A 143 -1.99 -10.82 13.88
N ALA A 144 -3.26 -11.12 14.17
CA ALA A 144 -3.74 -12.48 14.38
C ALA A 144 -3.89 -13.29 13.08
N ASP A 145 -4.04 -12.63 11.93
CA ASP A 145 -4.38 -13.28 10.65
C ASP A 145 -3.60 -12.70 9.46
N ALA A 146 -2.49 -12.02 9.74
CA ALA A 146 -1.62 -11.42 8.75
C ALA A 146 -0.97 -12.47 7.85
N GLU A 147 -0.88 -12.15 6.56
CA GLU A 147 -0.18 -12.97 5.57
C GLU A 147 0.79 -12.08 4.79
N ALA A 148 1.98 -12.60 4.49
CA ALA A 148 2.91 -11.91 3.60
C ALA A 148 2.32 -11.83 2.18
N SER A 149 2.71 -10.82 1.39
CA SER A 149 2.17 -10.65 0.01
C SER A 149 2.43 -11.89 -0.85
N PRO A 150 1.70 -12.17 -1.94
CA PRO A 150 1.94 -13.39 -2.73
C PRO A 150 3.37 -13.48 -3.26
N THR A 151 3.89 -14.72 -3.39
CA THR A 151 5.22 -14.94 -3.95
C THR A 151 5.25 -14.54 -5.44
N PRO A 152 6.26 -13.77 -5.89
CA PRO A 152 6.44 -13.49 -7.31
C PRO A 152 6.61 -14.81 -8.11
N PRO A 153 6.10 -14.90 -9.34
CA PRO A 153 6.39 -16.02 -10.22
C PRO A 153 7.90 -16.25 -10.39
N GLU A 154 8.33 -17.50 -10.56
CA GLU A 154 9.76 -17.87 -10.66
C GLU A 154 10.55 -17.05 -11.70
N MET A 155 9.90 -16.57 -12.77
CA MET A 155 10.49 -15.71 -13.80
C MET A 155 10.97 -14.34 -13.30
N PHE A 156 10.55 -13.90 -12.10
CA PHE A 156 10.96 -12.64 -11.47
C PHE A 156 12.09 -12.81 -10.43
N LEU A 157 12.47 -14.06 -10.13
CA LEU A 157 13.59 -14.38 -9.25
C LEU A 157 14.80 -14.67 -10.15
N GLY A 158 15.58 -13.63 -10.47
CA GLY A 158 16.80 -13.80 -11.27
C GLY A 158 17.72 -14.87 -10.68
N HIS A 159 18.29 -15.71 -11.56
CA HIS A 159 19.37 -16.65 -11.25
C HIS A 159 20.66 -15.93 -10.82
#